data_AF-A0A6M3Y573-F1
#
_entry.id   AF-A0A6M3Y573-F1
#
_cell.length_a   1.000
_cell.length_b   1.000
_cell.length_c   1.000
_cell.angle_alpha   90.00
_cell.angle_beta   90.00
_cell.angle_gamma   90.00
#
_symmetry.space_group_name_H-M   'P 1'
#
loop_
_entity.id
_entity.type
_entity.pdbx_description
1 polymer ?
#
loop_
_entity_poly.entity_id
_entity_poly.type
_entity_poly.pdbx_seq_one_letter_code
_entity_poly.pdbx_strand_id
1 'polypeptide(L)'
;MSKTITVSDETYELIKDQVEKESLKEEKKVGIVIKTLTGSVLFKSSKTTIKETVEKAVEEGANLRDADLGGADLGGANLRGANLRGANLRDADLGGADLRDADFFHAKFYGKGGTTKIGKNQVDSFMLALGIIVED
;
A
#
# COMPACT_ATOMS: atom_id res chain seq x y z
N MET A 1 -10.64 -52.84 -0.81
CA MET A 1 -9.77 -53.23 0.31
C MET A 1 -9.07 -51.97 0.81
N SER A 2 -9.45 -51.44 1.97
CA SER A 2 -8.69 -50.37 2.62
C SER A 2 -7.45 -50.99 3.25
N LYS A 3 -6.26 -50.51 2.90
CA LYS A 3 -5.02 -50.86 3.61
C LYS A 3 -4.87 -49.87 4.76
N THR A 4 -5.11 -50.33 5.98
CA THR A 4 -4.77 -49.58 7.19
C THR A 4 -3.25 -49.64 7.35
N ILE A 5 -2.57 -48.52 7.16
CA ILE A 5 -1.14 -48.39 7.44
C ILE A 5 -1.03 -47.87 8.87
N THR A 6 -0.51 -48.70 9.76
CA THR A 6 -0.08 -48.28 11.10
C THR A 6 1.32 -47.69 11.00
N VAL A 7 1.41 -46.38 11.19
CA VAL A 7 2.69 -45.65 11.32
C VAL A 7 3.06 -45.57 12.80
N SER A 8 4.36 -45.66 13.10
CA SER A 8 4.87 -45.43 14.45
C SER A 8 4.70 -43.96 14.85
N ASP A 9 4.62 -43.66 16.14
CA ASP A 9 4.45 -42.30 16.66
C ASP A 9 5.57 -41.35 16.16
N GLU A 10 6.82 -41.84 16.07
CA GLU A 10 7.95 -41.08 15.50
C GLU A 10 7.73 -40.76 14.03
N THR A 11 7.18 -41.69 13.25
CA THR A 11 6.87 -41.46 11.84
C THR A 11 5.69 -40.50 11.68
N TYR A 12 4.70 -40.55 12.58
CA TYR A 12 3.58 -39.63 12.58
C TYR A 12 4.02 -38.20 12.84
N GLU A 13 4.88 -37.96 13.84
CA GLU A 13 5.40 -36.63 14.13
C GLU A 13 6.31 -36.09 13.02
N LEU A 14 7.14 -36.94 12.39
CA LEU A 14 7.93 -36.56 11.21
C LEU A 14 7.06 -36.16 10.02
N ILE A 15 5.99 -36.90 9.75
CA ILE A 15 5.05 -36.58 8.67
C ILE A 15 4.28 -35.30 8.99
N LYS A 16 3.84 -35.13 10.24
CA LYS A 16 3.11 -33.94 10.67
C LYS A 16 3.96 -32.68 10.57
N ASP A 17 5.20 -32.73 11.03
CA ASP A 17 6.18 -31.64 10.90
C ASP A 17 6.52 -31.36 9.42
N GLN A 18 6.66 -32.39 8.58
CA GLN A 18 6.88 -32.23 7.15
C GLN A 18 5.65 -31.61 6.44
N VAL A 19 4.43 -32.05 6.76
CA VAL A 19 3.18 -31.51 6.21
C VAL A 19 2.97 -30.06 6.66
N GLU A 20 3.29 -29.74 7.91
CA GLU A 20 3.24 -28.38 8.43
C GLU A 20 4.27 -27.48 7.74
N LYS A 21 5.52 -27.96 7.60
CA LYS A 21 6.58 -27.27 6.81
C LYS A 21 6.26 -27.13 5.33
N GLU A 22 5.53 -28.08 4.72
CA GLU A 22 5.09 -28.00 3.32
C GLU A 22 3.88 -27.11 3.13
N SER A 23 2.97 -27.04 4.11
CA SER A 23 1.88 -26.06 4.14
C SER A 23 2.38 -24.62 4.33
N LEU A 24 3.58 -24.46 4.88
CA LEU A 24 4.31 -23.19 5.02
C LEU A 24 5.19 -22.84 3.80
N LYS A 25 5.26 -23.68 2.76
CA LYS A 25 5.80 -23.27 1.45
C LYS A 25 4.75 -22.39 0.78
N GLU A 26 4.73 -21.14 1.24
CA GLU A 26 4.06 -19.98 0.69
C GLU A 26 3.77 -20.12 -0.81
N GLU A 27 2.49 -20.13 -1.16
CA GLU A 27 2.08 -19.57 -2.43
C GLU A 27 2.86 -18.26 -2.61
N LYS A 28 3.66 -18.16 -3.70
CA LYS A 28 4.32 -16.91 -4.07
C LYS A 28 3.24 -15.85 -4.31
N LYS A 29 2.76 -15.21 -3.25
CA LYS A 29 1.88 -14.06 -3.33
C LYS A 29 2.66 -13.02 -4.10
N VAL A 30 2.20 -12.72 -5.31
CA VAL A 30 2.77 -11.66 -6.13
C VAL A 30 2.49 -10.36 -5.39
N GLY A 31 3.46 -9.95 -4.58
CA GLY A 31 3.41 -8.72 -3.82
C GLY A 31 3.50 -7.50 -4.72
N ILE A 32 2.97 -6.38 -4.25
CA ILE A 32 3.08 -5.10 -4.95
C ILE A 32 4.40 -4.41 -4.57
N VAL A 33 4.99 -3.77 -5.57
CA VAL A 33 6.21 -2.98 -5.44
C VAL A 33 5.90 -1.54 -5.80
N ILE A 34 6.08 -0.62 -4.85
CA ILE A 34 6.03 0.81 -5.12
C ILE A 34 7.37 1.23 -5.70
N LYS A 35 7.33 1.92 -6.83
CA LYS A 35 8.53 2.41 -7.53
C LYS A 35 8.41 3.90 -7.75
N THR A 36 9.54 4.51 -8.09
CA THR A 36 9.58 5.83 -8.70
C THR A 36 9.20 5.75 -10.19
N LEU A 37 8.94 6.89 -10.82
CA LEU A 37 8.75 7.00 -12.28
C LEU A 37 9.93 6.46 -13.10
N THR A 38 11.15 6.46 -12.55
CA THR A 38 12.35 5.90 -13.21
C THR A 38 12.50 4.39 -12.99
N GLY A 39 11.60 3.77 -12.24
CA GLY A 39 11.59 2.35 -11.95
C GLY A 39 12.36 1.93 -10.70
N SER A 40 13.00 2.87 -9.99
CA SER A 40 13.70 2.58 -8.72
C SER A 40 12.69 2.13 -7.66
N VAL A 41 12.98 1.05 -6.94
CA VAL A 41 12.07 0.51 -5.92
C VAL A 41 12.12 1.35 -4.64
N LEU A 42 10.95 1.76 -4.15
CA LEU A 42 10.79 2.48 -2.88
C LEU A 42 10.32 1.55 -1.75
N PHE A 43 9.38 0.66 -2.06
CA PHE A 43 8.79 -0.23 -1.06
C PHE A 43 8.32 -1.53 -1.70
N LYS A 44 8.42 -2.63 -0.95
CA LYS A 44 7.92 -3.96 -1.35
C LYS A 44 7.05 -4.51 -0.24
N SER A 45 5.92 -5.10 -0.62
CA SER A 45 5.01 -5.73 0.32
C SER A 45 4.40 -6.99 -0.26
N SER A 46 4.00 -7.92 0.59
CA SER A 46 3.18 -9.08 0.23
C SER A 46 1.69 -8.75 0.09
N LYS A 47 1.30 -7.49 0.32
CA LYS A 47 -0.07 -6.99 0.10
C LYS A 47 -0.45 -7.09 -1.37
N THR A 48 -1.74 -7.31 -1.60
CA THR A 48 -2.31 -7.59 -2.92
C THR A 48 -2.99 -6.39 -3.56
N THR A 49 -3.20 -5.31 -2.80
CA THR A 49 -3.75 -4.04 -3.30
C THR A 49 -2.77 -2.89 -3.13
N ILE A 50 -2.83 -1.90 -4.03
CA ILE A 50 -1.96 -0.72 -3.94
C ILE A 50 -2.27 0.07 -2.66
N LYS A 51 -3.55 0.18 -2.27
CA LYS A 51 -3.98 0.82 -1.02
C LYS A 51 -3.28 0.22 0.20
N GLU A 52 -3.42 -1.07 0.44
CA GLU A 52 -2.81 -1.73 1.59
C GLU A 52 -1.28 -1.67 1.55
N THR A 53 -0.70 -1.64 0.35
CA THR A 53 0.76 -1.51 0.19
C THR A 53 1.25 -0.13 0.57
N VAL A 54 0.53 0.91 0.17
CA VAL A 54 0.83 2.31 0.53
C VAL A 54 0.59 2.54 2.03
N GLU A 55 -0.53 2.07 2.58
CA GLU A 55 -0.82 2.17 4.02
C GLU A 55 0.28 1.51 4.85
N LYS A 56 0.68 0.28 4.48
CA LYS A 56 1.80 -0.40 5.15
C LYS A 56 3.11 0.37 5.02
N ALA A 57 3.38 0.96 3.86
CA ALA A 57 4.56 1.80 3.68
C ALA A 57 4.52 3.03 4.61
N VAL A 58 3.36 3.65 4.79
CA VAL A 58 3.16 4.78 5.71
C VAL A 58 3.32 4.35 7.17
N GLU A 59 2.74 3.21 7.56
CA GLU A 59 2.88 2.62 8.90
C GLU A 59 4.34 2.33 9.25
N GLU A 60 5.13 1.86 8.29
CA GLU A 60 6.56 1.59 8.45
C GLU A 60 7.45 2.85 8.31
N GLY A 61 6.86 4.02 8.07
CA GLY A 61 7.58 5.28 7.89
C GLY A 61 8.44 5.31 6.61
N ALA A 62 8.07 4.54 5.60
CA ALA A 62 8.79 4.46 4.34
C ALA A 62 8.76 5.80 3.59
N ASN A 63 9.86 6.13 2.92
CA ASN A 63 9.94 7.31 2.08
C ASN A 63 9.28 7.04 0.71
N LEU A 64 8.08 7.59 0.51
CA LEU A 64 7.33 7.50 -0.75
C LEU A 64 7.57 8.70 -1.69
N ARG A 65 8.67 9.43 -1.48
CA ARG A 65 9.08 10.50 -2.38
C ARG A 65 9.24 9.99 -3.81
N ASP A 66 8.73 10.77 -4.76
CA ASP A 66 8.75 10.49 -6.20
C ASP A 66 8.07 9.17 -6.59
N ALA A 67 7.24 8.59 -5.70
CA ALA A 67 6.49 7.37 -5.96
C ALA A 67 5.57 7.53 -7.16
N ASP A 68 5.52 6.50 -8.00
CA ASP A 68 4.54 6.39 -9.07
C ASP A 68 3.29 5.67 -8.57
N LEU A 69 2.28 6.48 -8.26
CA LEU A 69 0.96 6.05 -7.77
C LEU A 69 -0.15 6.53 -8.73
N GLY A 70 0.19 6.73 -10.01
CA GLY A 70 -0.76 7.19 -11.01
C GLY A 70 -1.91 6.18 -11.19
N GLY A 71 -3.15 6.66 -11.15
CA GLY A 71 -4.35 5.82 -11.27
C GLY A 71 -4.61 4.90 -10.07
N ALA A 72 -3.88 5.06 -8.96
CA ALA A 72 -4.06 4.21 -7.78
C ALA A 72 -5.42 4.46 -7.12
N ASP A 73 -6.11 3.37 -6.75
CA ASP A 73 -7.25 3.44 -5.83
C ASP A 73 -6.72 3.49 -4.40
N LEU A 74 -6.76 4.68 -3.80
CA LEU A 74 -6.38 4.98 -2.42
C LEU A 74 -7.59 5.49 -1.63
N GLY A 75 -8.80 5.13 -2.05
CA GLY A 75 -10.04 5.51 -1.38
C GLY A 75 -10.07 5.04 0.08
N GLY A 76 -10.26 5.99 1.00
CA GLY A 76 -10.27 5.73 2.44
C GLY A 76 -8.91 5.37 3.05
N ALA A 77 -7.81 5.52 2.31
CA ALA A 77 -6.48 5.13 2.79
C ALA A 77 -6.01 5.97 3.98
N ASN A 78 -5.31 5.36 4.94
CA ASN A 78 -4.56 6.11 5.94
C ASN A 78 -3.21 6.58 5.38
N LEU A 79 -3.12 7.86 4.96
CA LEU A 79 -1.90 8.50 4.47
C LEU A 79 -1.35 9.54 5.45
N ARG A 80 -1.75 9.47 6.72
CA ARG A 80 -1.37 10.45 7.72
C ARG A 80 0.15 10.49 7.88
N GLY A 81 0.75 11.67 7.76
CA GLY A 81 2.21 11.84 7.88
C GLY A 81 3.03 11.29 6.71
N ALA A 82 2.40 10.82 5.62
CA ALA A 82 3.10 10.23 4.50
C ALA A 82 4.00 11.24 3.78
N ASN A 83 5.25 10.87 3.48
CA ASN A 83 6.11 11.66 2.60
C ASN A 83 5.85 11.31 1.14
N LEU A 84 4.98 12.08 0.47
CA LEU A 84 4.57 11.92 -0.94
C LEU A 84 5.12 13.04 -1.82
N ARG A 85 6.24 13.66 -1.41
CA ARG A 85 6.90 14.73 -2.16
C ARG A 85 7.22 14.29 -3.57
N GLY A 86 6.84 15.08 -4.57
CA GLY A 86 7.10 14.77 -5.98
C GLY A 86 6.36 13.55 -6.53
N ALA A 87 5.56 12.85 -5.72
CA ALA A 87 4.86 11.64 -6.13
C ALA A 87 3.91 11.92 -7.30
N ASN A 88 3.79 10.95 -8.20
CA ASN A 88 2.80 10.95 -9.26
C ASN A 88 1.48 10.38 -8.71
N LEU A 89 0.50 11.25 -8.46
CA LEU A 89 -0.85 10.90 -8.01
C LEU A 89 -1.90 11.23 -9.09
N ARG A 90 -1.47 11.34 -10.35
CA ARG A 90 -2.36 11.65 -11.48
C ARG A 90 -3.43 10.57 -11.60
N ASP A 91 -4.69 10.97 -11.74
CA ASP A 91 -5.84 10.06 -11.86
C ASP A 91 -6.04 9.11 -10.66
N ALA A 92 -5.32 9.30 -9.54
CA ALA A 92 -5.51 8.50 -8.32
C ALA A 92 -6.81 8.90 -7.60
N ASP A 93 -7.49 7.92 -7.01
CA ASP A 93 -8.65 8.16 -6.14
C ASP A 93 -8.18 8.33 -4.69
N LEU A 94 -8.35 9.52 -4.13
CA LEU A 94 -8.05 9.84 -2.73
C LEU A 94 -9.33 10.06 -1.90
N GLY A 95 -10.50 9.70 -2.43
CA GLY A 95 -11.79 9.92 -1.78
C GLY A 95 -11.84 9.29 -0.39
N GLY A 96 -12.03 10.11 0.64
CA GLY A 96 -12.11 9.67 2.04
C GLY A 96 -10.77 9.28 2.70
N ALA A 97 -9.64 9.36 2.00
CA ALA A 97 -8.32 9.15 2.59
C ALA A 97 -8.01 10.18 3.71
N ASP A 98 -7.28 9.75 4.74
CA ASP A 98 -6.73 10.63 5.78
C ASP A 98 -5.40 11.22 5.30
N LEU A 99 -5.40 12.51 5.01
CA LEU A 99 -4.24 13.24 4.44
C LEU A 99 -3.56 14.15 5.46
N ARG A 100 -3.97 14.11 6.74
CA ARG A 100 -3.42 15.00 7.78
C ARG A 100 -1.91 14.79 7.90
N ASP A 101 -1.18 15.87 8.10
CA ASP A 101 0.28 15.86 8.27
C ASP A 101 1.09 15.25 7.08
N ALA A 102 0.44 14.84 5.99
CA ALA A 102 1.11 14.32 4.82
C ALA A 102 1.84 15.43 4.05
N ASP A 103 2.94 15.09 3.41
CA ASP A 103 3.71 16.04 2.62
C ASP A 103 3.53 15.79 1.12
N PHE A 104 2.86 16.73 0.46
CA PHE A 104 2.59 16.70 -0.98
C PHE A 104 3.39 17.73 -1.78
N PHE A 105 4.49 18.25 -1.22
CA PHE A 105 5.29 19.25 -1.94
C PHE A 105 5.73 18.72 -3.31
N HIS A 106 5.37 19.43 -4.39
CA HIS A 106 5.57 19.03 -5.79
C HIS A 106 4.85 17.75 -6.25
N ALA A 107 3.95 17.17 -5.46
CA ALA A 107 3.15 16.04 -5.92
C ALA A 107 2.27 16.43 -7.13
N LYS A 108 2.07 15.49 -8.05
CA LYS A 108 1.33 15.71 -9.29
C LYS A 108 -0.06 15.12 -9.17
N PHE A 109 -1.07 15.97 -9.06
CA PHE A 109 -2.48 15.55 -8.89
C PHE A 109 -3.30 15.62 -10.19
N TYR A 110 -2.84 16.33 -11.21
CA TYR A 110 -3.62 16.58 -12.43
C TYR A 110 -3.51 15.44 -13.46
N GLY A 111 -4.65 14.85 -13.80
CA GLY A 111 -4.79 13.79 -14.82
C GLY A 111 -5.14 14.28 -16.22
N LYS A 112 -5.44 13.35 -17.14
CA LYS A 112 -5.95 13.66 -18.49
C LYS A 112 -7.35 14.26 -18.37
N GLY A 113 -7.44 15.59 -18.27
CA GLY A 113 -8.68 16.33 -17.97
C GLY A 113 -8.55 17.35 -16.84
N GLY A 114 -7.40 17.41 -16.16
CA GLY A 114 -7.02 18.53 -15.27
C GLY A 114 -7.70 18.56 -13.91
N THR A 115 -8.43 17.51 -13.51
CA THR A 115 -9.15 17.47 -12.22
C THR A 115 -8.68 16.32 -11.34
N THR A 116 -8.60 16.58 -10.03
CA THR A 116 -8.33 15.60 -8.97
C THR A 116 -9.59 15.52 -8.10
N LYS A 117 -10.04 14.30 -7.78
CA LYS A 117 -11.22 14.12 -6.94
C LYS A 117 -10.78 14.01 -5.48
N ILE A 118 -11.29 14.93 -4.66
CA ILE A 118 -11.24 14.86 -3.20
C ILE A 118 -12.64 15.10 -2.65
N GLY A 119 -12.95 14.51 -1.50
CA GLY A 119 -14.18 14.76 -0.75
C GLY A 119 -14.17 16.16 -0.15
N LYS A 120 -15.36 16.78 -0.02
CA LYS A 120 -15.51 18.12 0.55
C LYS A 120 -14.95 18.22 1.98
N ASN A 121 -15.10 17.15 2.75
CA ASN A 121 -14.57 17.01 4.12
C ASN A 121 -13.04 16.86 4.18
N GLN A 122 -12.35 16.74 3.04
CA GLN A 122 -10.90 16.60 2.96
C GLN A 122 -10.21 17.90 2.53
N VAL A 123 -10.98 18.92 2.12
CA VAL A 123 -10.42 20.18 1.60
C VAL A 123 -9.47 20.81 2.60
N ASP A 124 -9.85 20.90 3.87
CA ASP A 124 -9.01 21.53 4.90
C ASP A 124 -7.72 20.75 5.14
N SER A 125 -7.81 19.41 5.22
CA SER A 125 -6.64 18.55 5.40
C SER A 125 -5.70 18.62 4.19
N PHE A 126 -6.27 18.71 2.98
CA PHE A 126 -5.51 18.84 1.75
C PHE A 126 -4.80 20.19 1.66
N MET A 127 -5.49 21.29 1.96
CA MET A 127 -4.91 22.64 1.96
C MET A 127 -3.83 22.75 3.05
N LEU A 128 -4.07 22.22 4.25
CA LEU A 128 -3.08 22.15 5.33
C LEU A 128 -1.82 21.41 4.88
N ALA A 129 -1.97 20.27 4.20
CA ALA A 129 -0.85 19.49 3.68
C ALA A 129 -0.05 20.22 2.58
N LEU A 130 -0.65 21.22 1.92
CA LEU A 130 0.03 22.14 1.01
C LEU A 130 0.61 23.38 1.73
N GLY A 131 0.50 23.46 3.05
CA GLY A 131 0.90 24.62 3.85
C GLY A 131 -0.05 25.81 3.72
N ILE A 132 -1.27 25.58 3.21
CA ILE A 132 -2.30 26.61 3.07
C ILE A 132 -3.23 26.51 4.28
N ILE A 133 -3.36 27.62 5.01
CA ILE A 133 -4.30 27.75 6.11
C ILE A 133 -5.63 28.24 5.54
N VAL A 134 -6.71 27.50 5.80
CA VAL A 134 -8.08 27.90 5.44
C VAL A 134 -8.70 28.54 6.67
N GLU A 135 -9.13 29.78 6.54
CA GLU A 135 -9.87 30.52 7.57
C GLU A 135 -11.36 30.61 7.15
N ASP A 136 -12.25 30.74 8.12
CA ASP A 136 -13.71 30.79 7.94
C ASP A 136 -14.20 32.03 7.16
#